data_AF-A0A7X6IA89-F1
#
_entry.id   AF-A0A7X6IA89-F1
#
_cell.length_a   1.000
_cell.length_b   1.000
_cell.length_c   1.000
_cell.angle_alpha   90.00
_cell.angle_beta   90.00
_cell.angle_gamma   90.00
#
_symmetry.space_group_name_H-M   'P 1'
#
loop_
_entity.id
_entity.type
_entity.pdbx_description
1 polymer ?
#
loop_
_entity_poly.entity_id
_entity_poly.type
_entity_poly.pdbx_seq_one_letter_code
_entity_poly.pdbx_strand_id
1 'polypeptide(L)' 'MQCPKCRGLMIDERFCDLYEDMGRKCFEGWRCILCGEILDFTILTNRATFGSSLVQYAGCSPKHEID' A
#
# COMPACT_ATOMS: atom_id res chain seq x y z
N MET A 1 16.13 5.08 -1.14
CA MET A 1 15.18 6.15 -0.70
C MET A 1 15.05 6.14 0.83
N GLN A 2 14.69 7.27 1.45
CA GLN A 2 14.36 7.34 2.88
C GLN A 2 12.86 7.43 3.06
N CYS A 3 12.33 6.81 4.10
CA CYS A 3 10.91 6.85 4.43
C CYS A 3 10.46 8.29 4.73
N PRO A 4 9.44 8.84 4.04
CA PRO A 4 8.98 10.20 4.29
C PRO A 4 8.32 10.34 5.68
N LYS A 5 7.84 9.25 6.27
CA LYS A 5 7.19 9.22 7.58
C LYS A 5 8.18 9.21 8.75
N CYS A 6 9.23 8.39 8.69
CA CYS A 6 10.15 8.18 9.82
C CYS A 6 11.63 8.39 9.50
N ARG A 7 11.98 8.72 8.25
CA ARG A 7 13.37 8.82 7.73
C ARG A 7 14.18 7.51 7.79
N GLY A 8 13.53 6.39 8.07
CA GLY A 8 14.13 5.06 8.04
C GLY A 8 14.47 4.54 6.64
N LEU A 9 15.24 3.45 6.58
CA LEU A 9 15.59 2.76 5.34
C LEU A 9 14.33 2.18 4.66
N MET A 10 14.27 2.31 3.34
CA MET A 10 13.29 1.65 2.50
C MET A 10 13.97 0.65 1.57
N ILE A 11 13.37 -0.52 1.41
CA ILE A 11 13.84 -1.60 0.55
C ILE A 11 12.85 -1.85 -0.59
N ASP A 12 13.34 -2.27 -1.75
CA ASP A 12 12.49 -2.74 -2.85
C ASP A 12 11.80 -4.05 -2.44
N GLU A 13 10.50 -4.15 -2.70
CA GLU A 13 9.70 -5.32 -2.37
C GLU A 13 8.57 -5.50 -3.40
N ARG A 14 8.34 -6.76 -3.78
CA ARG A 14 7.22 -7.15 -4.63
C ARG A 14 6.04 -7.54 -3.76
N PHE A 15 4.95 -6.79 -3.89
CA PHE A 15 3.70 -7.05 -3.20
C PHE A 15 2.77 -7.81 -4.13
N CYS A 16 2.10 -8.85 -3.63
CA CYS A 16 1.16 -9.65 -4.40
C CYS A 16 -0.13 -9.83 -3.62
N ASP A 17 -1.22 -9.31 -4.16
CA ASP A 17 -2.55 -9.51 -3.63
C ASP A 17 -3.12 -10.84 -4.16
N LEU A 18 -3.70 -11.61 -3.24
CA LEU A 18 -4.45 -12.82 -3.57
C LEU A 18 -5.88 -12.42 -3.86
N TYR A 19 -6.23 -12.27 -5.14
CA TYR A 19 -7.62 -12.15 -5.56
C TYR A 19 -8.15 -13.53 -5.93
N GLU A 20 -9.24 -13.95 -5.29
CA GLU A 20 -9.86 -15.27 -5.47
C GLU A 20 -10.26 -15.52 -6.93
N ASP A 21 -10.67 -14.47 -7.65
CA ASP A 21 -11.33 -14.63 -8.96
C ASP A 21 -10.52 -14.15 -10.18
N MET A 22 -9.43 -13.38 -9.99
CA MET A 22 -8.76 -12.66 -11.09
C MET A 22 -7.25 -12.85 -11.19
N GLY A 23 -6.71 -13.85 -10.46
CA GLY A 23 -5.27 -14.13 -10.43
C GLY A 23 -4.48 -13.21 -9.50
N ARG A 24 -3.21 -13.54 -9.26
CA ARG A 24 -2.33 -12.76 -8.39
C ARG A 24 -2.01 -11.42 -9.04
N LYS A 25 -2.49 -10.32 -8.46
CA LYS A 25 -2.08 -8.97 -8.87
C LYS A 25 -0.85 -8.60 -8.06
N CYS A 26 0.30 -8.47 -8.73
CA CYS A 26 1.53 -8.05 -8.10
C CYS A 26 1.96 -6.66 -8.57
N PHE A 27 2.59 -5.90 -7.68
CA PHE A 27 3.25 -4.64 -8.00
C PHE A 27 4.59 -4.54 -7.27
N GLU A 28 5.50 -3.75 -7.84
CA GLU A 28 6.77 -3.41 -7.21
C GLU A 28 6.61 -2.11 -6.43
N GLY A 29 7.20 -2.05 -5.24
CA GLY A 29 7.21 -0.86 -4.41
C GLY A 29 8.33 -0.89 -3.39
N TRP A 30 8.23 -0.01 -2.40
CA TRP A 30 9.20 0.13 -1.34
C TRP A 30 8.55 0.02 0.03
N ARG A 31 9.09 -0.84 0.90
CA ARG A 31 8.69 -0.92 2.31
C ARG A 31 9.73 -0.30 3.23
N CYS A 32 9.30 0.54 4.15
CA CYS A 32 10.14 0.96 5.26
C CYS A 32 10.30 -0.16 6.29
N ILE A 33 11.53 -0.57 6.57
CA ILE A 33 11.81 -1.63 7.55
C ILE A 33 11.58 -1.20 9.01
N LEU A 34 11.46 0.11 9.28
CA LEU A 34 11.27 0.63 10.64
C LEU A 34 9.81 0.89 10.99
N CYS A 35 9.02 1.47 10.09
CA CYS A 35 7.64 1.89 10.39
C CYS A 35 6.57 1.25 9.51
N GLY A 36 6.95 0.41 8.54
CA GLY A 36 6.03 -0.30 7.66
C GLY A 36 5.37 0.55 6.58
N GLU A 37 5.73 1.83 6.40
CA GLU A 37 5.22 2.66 5.30
C GLU A 37 5.56 1.99 3.96
N ILE A 38 4.53 1.78 3.12
CA ILE A 38 4.67 1.26 1.76
C ILE A 38 4.43 2.40 0.77
N LEU A 39 5.31 2.51 -0.22
CA LEU A 39 5.19 3.45 -1.33
C LEU A 39 5.38 2.71 -2.65
N ASP A 40 4.65 3.13 -3.66
CA ASP A 40 4.91 2.78 -5.06
C ASP A 40 4.75 4.06 -5.91
N PHE A 41 4.99 3.97 -7.22
CA PHE A 41 4.83 5.11 -8.11
C PHE A 41 3.41 5.68 -8.11
N THR A 42 2.37 4.84 -8.05
CA THR A 42 0.96 5.27 -8.01
C THR A 42 0.65 6.03 -6.72
N ILE A 43 1.09 5.54 -5.56
CA ILE A 43 0.96 6.19 -4.27
C ILE A 43 1.67 7.54 -4.29
N LEU A 44 2.90 7.61 -4.82
CA LEU A 44 3.66 8.86 -4.92
C LEU A 44 2.97 9.88 -5.83
N THR A 45 2.54 9.46 -7.02
CA THR A 45 1.80 10.32 -7.95
C THR A 45 0.51 10.83 -7.31
N ASN A 46 -0.27 9.95 -6.69
CA ASN A 46 -1.53 10.32 -6.05
C ASN A 46 -1.29 11.32 -4.90
N ARG A 47 -0.26 11.12 -4.08
CA ARG A 47 0.10 12.06 -2.99
C ARG A 47 0.54 13.42 -3.53
N ALA A 48 1.28 13.44 -4.65
CA ALA A 48 1.72 14.69 -5.29
C ALA A 48 0.56 15.45 -5.93
N THR A 49 -0.41 14.75 -6.53
CA THR A 49 -1.56 15.37 -7.20
C THR A 49 -2.65 15.82 -6.22
N PHE A 50 -2.89 15.09 -5.13
CA PHE A 50 -4.07 15.30 -4.28
C PHE A 50 -3.76 15.70 -2.84
N GLY A 51 -2.51 16.05 -2.51
CA GLY A 51 -2.13 16.67 -1.23
C GLY A 51 -2.66 15.92 0.00
N SER A 52 -2.06 14.77 0.33
CA SER A 52 -2.19 14.00 1.59
C SER A 52 -3.49 14.14 2.40
N SER A 53 -4.65 14.07 1.77
CA SER A 53 -5.93 14.09 2.47
C SER A 53 -6.89 13.06 1.88
N LEU A 54 -6.48 11.80 1.82
CA LEU A 54 -7.37 10.66 1.71
C LEU A 54 -6.87 9.56 2.65
N VAL A 55 -7.28 9.64 3.91
CA VAL A 55 -7.35 8.47 4.79
C VAL A 55 -8.53 7.64 4.29
N GLN A 56 -8.28 6.58 3.53
CA GLN A 56 -9.31 5.56 3.33
C GLN A 56 -8.71 4.19 3.03
N TYR A 57 -8.15 3.58 4.06
CA TYR A 57 -8.30 2.13 4.26
C TYR A 57 -9.30 1.91 5.40
N ALA A 58 -10.51 2.44 5.24
CA ALA A 58 -11.67 1.88 5.93
C ALA A 58 -12.15 0.69 5.10
N GLY A 59 -11.36 -0.39 5.12
CA GLY A 59 -11.78 -1.68 4.61
C GLY A 59 -12.88 -2.24 5.51
N CYS A 60 -14.11 -1.76 5.34
CA CYS A 60 -15.27 -2.49 5.78
C CYS A 60 -15.44 -3.65 4.78
N SER A 61 -14.81 -4.79 5.06
CA SER A 61 -15.16 -6.02 4.37
C SER A 61 -16.61 -6.35 4.77
N PRO A 62 -17.53 -6.61 3.83
CA PRO A 62 -18.82 -7.18 4.15
C PRO A 62 -18.54 -8.49 4.88
N LYS A 63 -19.02 -8.62 6.12
CA LYS A 63 -19.05 -9.92 6.78
C LYS A 63 -20.05 -10.74 5.98
N HIS A 64 -19.57 -11.70 5.19
CA HIS A 64 -20.45 -12.73 4.64
C HIS A 64 -20.83 -13.62 5.82
N GLU A 65 -21.94 -13.27 6.47
CA GLU A 65 -22.61 -14.08 7.48
C GLU A 65 -23.29 -15.22 6.72
N ILE A 66 -22.75 -16.43 6.89
CA ILE A 66 -23.33 -17.65 6.36
C ILE A 66 -24.35 -18.12 7.40
N ASP A 67 -25.63 -18.08 7.04
CA ASP A 67 -26.69 -18.95 7.56
C ASP A 67 -27.39 -19.63 6.38
#